data_AF-A0A2P6QXC2-F1
#
_entry.id   AF-A0A2P6QXC2-F1
#
_cell.length_a   1.000
_cell.length_b   1.000
_cell.length_c   1.000
_cell.angle_alpha   90.00
_cell.angle_beta   90.00
_cell.angle_gamma   90.00
#
_symmetry.space_group_name_H-M   'P 1'
#
loop_
_entity.id
_entity.type
_entity.pdbx_description
1 polymer ?
#
loop_
_entity_poly.entity_id
_entity_poly.type
_entity_poly.pdbx_seq_one_letter_code
_entity_poly.pdbx_strand_id
1 'polypeptide(L)'
;MRVLALRRSLLMYESLKNLIEEMWPNGHDQFCTVISMLKQLEELKDMINLMILDSYGLEDKSNSILESKTLLRLMKYMPPPSKDYTTGLTAHTE
;
A
#
# COMPACT_ATOMS: atom_id res chain seq x y z
N MET A 1 -20.14 4.08 -5.78
CA MET A 1 -18.71 4.12 -5.39
C MET A 1 -18.45 3.64 -3.96
N ARG A 2 -19.04 4.22 -2.90
CA ARG A 2 -18.74 3.86 -1.49
C ARG A 2 -18.85 2.36 -1.12
N VAL A 3 -19.87 1.66 -1.59
CA VAL A 3 -20.07 0.22 -1.28
C VAL A 3 -19.01 -0.67 -1.94
N LEU A 4 -18.55 -0.31 -3.15
CA LEU A 4 -17.49 -1.04 -3.85
C LEU A 4 -16.13 -0.80 -3.20
N ALA A 5 -15.85 0.45 -2.78
CA ALA A 5 -14.65 0.79 -2.02
C ALA A 5 -14.57 0.05 -0.67
N LEU A 6 -15.68 -0.02 0.07
CA LEU A 6 -15.76 -0.78 1.32
C LEU A 6 -15.53 -2.29 1.11
N ARG A 7 -16.11 -2.87 0.06
CA ARG A 7 -15.94 -4.30 -0.27
C ARG A 7 -14.50 -4.62 -0.67
N ARG A 8 -13.84 -3.72 -1.41
CA ARG A 8 -12.45 -3.84 -1.83
C ARG A 8 -11.49 -3.78 -0.64
N SER A 9 -11.69 -2.79 0.23
CA SER A 9 -10.90 -2.61 1.45
C SER A 9 -11.00 -3.83 2.38
N LEU A 10 -12.19 -4.42 2.51
CA LEU A 10 -12.42 -5.62 3.30
C LEU A 10 -11.68 -6.85 2.73
N LEU A 11 -11.72 -7.05 1.40
CA LEU A 11 -11.03 -8.16 0.74
C LEU A 11 -9.50 -8.04 0.84
N MET A 12 -8.97 -6.81 0.77
CA MET A 12 -7.56 -6.53 0.97
C MET A 12 -7.12 -6.86 2.39
N TYR A 13 -7.89 -6.44 3.40
CA TYR A 13 -7.63 -6.71 4.80
C TYR A 13 -7.53 -8.21 5.10
N GLU A 14 -8.53 -9.00 4.68
CA GLU A 14 -8.55 -10.45 4.93
C GLU A 14 -7.39 -11.17 4.23
N SER A 15 -7.06 -10.76 2.99
CA SER A 15 -5.94 -11.34 2.25
C SER A 15 -4.59 -11.06 2.93
N LEU A 16 -4.38 -9.84 3.43
CA LEU A 16 -3.17 -9.44 4.14
C LEU A 16 -3.05 -10.09 5.51
N LYS A 17 -4.17 -10.23 6.22
CA LYS A 17 -4.23 -10.92 7.49
C LYS A 17 -3.78 -12.38 7.33
N ASN A 18 -4.33 -13.10 6.34
CA ASN A 18 -3.94 -14.48 6.05
C ASN A 18 -2.45 -14.58 5.69
N LEU A 19 -1.94 -13.67 4.83
CA LEU A 19 -0.51 -13.65 4.46
C LEU A 19 0.39 -13.47 5.70
N ILE A 20 0.01 -12.58 6.62
CA ILE A 20 0.80 -12.31 7.83
C ILE A 20 0.74 -13.50 8.82
N GLU A 21 -0.42 -14.15 8.96
CA GLU A 21 -0.55 -15.37 9.75
C GLU A 21 0.30 -16.52 9.18
N GLU A 22 0.39 -16.66 7.85
CA GLU A 22 1.28 -17.65 7.21
C GLU A 22 2.77 -17.33 7.40
N MET A 23 3.16 -16.06 7.26
CA MET A 23 4.55 -15.66 7.38
C MET A 23 5.05 -15.65 8.83
N TRP A 24 4.18 -15.34 9.81
CA TRP A 24 4.50 -15.28 11.24
C TRP A 24 3.43 -15.99 12.09
N PRO A 25 3.41 -17.33 12.08
CA PRO A 25 2.38 -18.12 12.80
C PRO A 25 2.43 -17.97 14.33
N ASN A 26 3.55 -17.51 14.88
CA ASN A 26 3.72 -17.23 16.31
C ASN A 26 3.39 -15.78 16.70
N GLY A 27 2.81 -15.01 15.78
CA GLY A 27 2.45 -13.61 15.96
C GLY A 27 3.59 -12.63 15.71
N HIS A 28 3.22 -11.40 15.40
CA HIS A 28 4.12 -10.25 15.30
C HIS A 28 3.30 -8.94 15.40
N ASP A 29 3.08 -8.45 16.61
CA ASP A 29 2.15 -7.33 16.89
C ASP A 29 2.39 -6.08 16.03
N GLN A 30 3.65 -5.82 15.65
CA GLN A 30 4.01 -4.68 14.78
C GLN A 30 3.38 -4.77 13.39
N PHE A 31 3.10 -5.97 12.86
CA PHE A 31 2.46 -6.15 11.55
C PHE A 31 0.96 -5.88 11.58
N CYS A 32 0.30 -6.14 12.71
CA CYS A 32 -1.11 -5.78 12.90
C CYS A 32 -1.32 -4.26 12.76
N THR A 33 -0.36 -3.45 13.21
CA THR A 33 -0.37 -1.99 13.02
C THR A 33 -0.26 -1.60 11.55
N VAL A 34 0.56 -2.29 10.76
CA VAL A 34 0.69 -2.01 9.31
C VAL A 34 -0.63 -2.28 8.61
N ILE A 35 -1.28 -3.42 8.90
CA ILE A 35 -2.58 -3.76 8.30
C ILE A 35 -3.64 -2.70 8.66
N SER A 36 -3.70 -2.25 9.92
CA SER A 36 -4.72 -1.29 10.35
C SER A 36 -4.61 0.07 9.67
N MET A 37 -3.39 0.46 9.24
CA MET A 37 -3.13 1.70 8.51
C MET A 37 -3.44 1.61 7.01
N LEU A 38 -3.46 0.42 6.40
CA LEU A 38 -3.61 0.26 4.95
C LEU A 38 -4.91 0.85 4.41
N LYS A 39 -6.02 0.72 5.15
CA LYS A 39 -7.30 1.31 4.74
C LYS A 39 -7.22 2.85 4.67
N GLN A 40 -6.61 3.47 5.66
CA GLN A 40 -6.44 4.93 5.69
C GLN A 40 -5.53 5.40 4.53
N LEU A 41 -4.50 4.62 4.19
CA LEU A 41 -3.65 4.88 3.04
C LEU A 41 -4.38 4.74 1.70
N GLU A 42 -5.27 3.75 1.57
CA GLU A 42 -6.10 3.57 0.36
C GLU A 42 -7.06 4.77 0.18
N GLU A 43 -7.73 5.19 1.25
CA GLU A 43 -8.61 6.37 1.23
C GLU A 43 -7.84 7.66 0.90
N LEU A 44 -6.63 7.83 1.46
CA LEU A 44 -5.76 8.96 1.15
C LEU A 44 -5.30 8.95 -0.31
N LYS A 45 -4.90 7.79 -0.85
CA LYS A 45 -4.53 7.61 -2.26
C LYS A 45 -5.67 8.05 -3.18
N ASP A 46 -6.89 7.60 -2.91
CA ASP A 46 -8.05 7.94 -3.73
C ASP A 46 -8.36 9.45 -3.66
N MET A 47 -8.21 10.08 -2.49
CA MET A 47 -8.36 11.52 -2.33
C MET A 47 -7.32 12.31 -3.13
N ILE A 48 -6.04 11.94 -3.05
CA ILE A 48 -4.96 12.57 -3.80
C ILE A 48 -5.22 12.44 -5.30
N ASN A 49 -5.61 11.25 -5.78
CA ASN A 49 -5.91 11.03 -7.19
C ASN A 49 -7.09 11.89 -7.66
N LEU A 50 -8.14 12.04 -6.86
CA LEU A 50 -9.25 12.93 -7.19
C LEU A 50 -8.82 14.39 -7.27
N MET A 51 -8.00 14.87 -6.32
CA MET A 51 -7.45 16.24 -6.34
C MET A 51 -6.58 16.48 -7.58
N ILE A 52 -5.78 15.49 -7.98
CA ILE A 52 -4.98 15.58 -9.21
C ILE A 52 -5.90 15.64 -10.42
N LEU A 53 -6.87 14.74 -10.55
CA LEU A 53 -7.79 14.73 -11.70
C LEU A 53 -8.58 16.03 -11.83
N ASP A 54 -9.08 16.56 -10.72
CA ASP A 54 -9.74 17.86 -10.63
C ASP A 54 -8.83 18.99 -11.13
N SER A 55 -7.57 19.03 -10.69
CA SER A 55 -6.60 20.04 -11.15
C SER A 55 -6.31 20.02 -12.66
N TYR A 56 -6.55 18.89 -13.33
CA TYR A 56 -6.41 18.72 -14.77
C TYR A 56 -7.76 18.74 -15.53
N GLY A 57 -8.90 18.93 -14.85
CA GLY A 57 -10.23 18.89 -15.46
C GLY A 57 -10.62 17.50 -16.01
N LEU A 58 -10.14 16.43 -15.38
CA LEU A 58 -10.31 15.04 -15.80
C LEU A 58 -11.20 14.21 -14.85
N GLU A 59 -12.06 14.86 -14.06
CA GLU A 59 -12.95 14.23 -13.08
C GLU A 59 -13.80 13.09 -13.68
N ASP A 60 -14.27 13.26 -14.92
CA ASP A 60 -15.07 12.28 -15.65
C ASP A 60 -14.31 10.97 -15.95
N LYS A 61 -12.96 10.98 -15.88
CA LYS A 61 -12.10 9.80 -16.08
C LYS A 61 -11.68 9.12 -14.78
N SER A 62 -12.25 9.54 -13.65
CA SER A 62 -11.94 8.99 -12.31
C SER A 62 -12.05 7.48 -12.25
N ASN A 63 -13.10 6.87 -12.80
CA ASN A 63 -13.29 5.41 -12.71
C ASN A 63 -12.19 4.59 -13.39
N SER A 64 -11.63 5.04 -14.53
CA SER A 64 -10.58 4.28 -15.22
C SER A 64 -9.19 4.51 -14.62
N ILE A 65 -8.97 5.66 -13.97
CA ILE A 65 -7.66 6.04 -13.41
C ILE A 65 -7.53 5.58 -11.94
N LEU A 66 -8.64 5.53 -11.20
CA LEU A 66 -8.67 5.06 -9.82
C LEU A 66 -8.65 3.53 -9.70
N GLU A 67 -8.86 2.81 -10.80
CA GLU A 67 -8.76 1.35 -10.85
C GLU A 67 -7.29 0.89 -10.83
N SER A 68 -6.62 1.07 -9.69
CA SER A 68 -5.22 0.70 -9.47
C SER A 68 -5.07 -0.32 -8.36
N LYS A 69 -4.21 -1.33 -8.52
CA LYS A 69 -3.94 -2.34 -7.48
C LYS A 69 -3.03 -1.73 -6.41
N THR A 70 -3.38 -1.91 -5.14
CA THR A 70 -2.52 -1.55 -4.00
C THR A 70 -1.50 -2.66 -3.77
N LEU A 71 -0.22 -2.30 -3.72
CA LEU A 71 0.88 -3.23 -3.39
C LEU A 71 1.54 -2.80 -2.08
N LEU A 72 1.79 -3.74 -1.18
CA LEU A 72 2.58 -3.52 0.02
C LEU A 72 3.99 -4.09 -0.20
N ARG A 73 5.01 -3.25 -0.13
CA ARG A 73 6.42 -3.65 -0.20
C ARG A 73 7.06 -3.54 1.18
N LEU A 74 7.39 -4.69 1.78
CA LEU A 74 8.13 -4.75 3.02
C LEU A 74 9.63 -4.87 2.72
N MET A 75 10.43 -3.93 3.21
CA MET A 75 11.87 -3.90 2.95
C MET A 75 12.64 -4.02 4.26
N LYS A 76 13.59 -4.97 4.31
CA LYS A 76 14.53 -5.14 5.42
C LYS A 76 15.93 -4.77 4.93
N TYR A 77 16.53 -3.76 5.53
CA TYR A 77 17.90 -3.36 5.26
C TYR A 77 18.81 -3.86 6.37
N MET A 78 19.97 -4.41 5.99
CA MET A 78 21.00 -4.84 6.91
C MET A 78 22.14 -3.82 6.95
N PRO A 79 22.90 -3.74 8.06
CA PRO A 79 24.12 -2.95 8.08
C PRO A 79 25.09 -3.38 6.97
N PRO A 80 25.86 -2.46 6.38
CA PRO A 80 26.87 -2.81 5.40
C PRO A 80 27.92 -3.75 6.03
N PRO A 81 28.45 -4.72 5.26
CA PRO A 81 29.43 -5.70 5.76
C PRO A 81 30.81 -5.08 6.05
N SER A 82 31.09 -3.88 5.53
CA SER A 82 32.30 -3.09 5.82
C SER A 82 31.92 -1.68 6.26
N LYS A 83 32.93 -0.85 6.55
CA LYS A 83 32.72 0.60 6.82
C LYS A 83 32.33 1.40 5.57
N ASP A 84 32.33 0.76 4.40
CA ASP A 84 31.96 1.41 3.14
C ASP A 84 30.44 1.42 2.96
N TYR A 85 29.95 2.42 2.23
CA TYR A 85 28.53 2.50 1.90
C TYR A 85 28.14 1.44 0.88
N THR A 86 27.09 0.67 1.17
CA THR A 86 26.47 -0.27 0.22
C THR A 86 25.10 0.21 -0.20
N THR A 87 24.78 0.12 -1.50
CA THR A 87 23.45 0.46 -2.02
C THR A 87 22.41 -0.55 -1.55
N GLY A 88 21.46 -0.11 -0.71
CA GLY A 88 20.36 -0.95 -0.24
C GLY A 88 19.21 -1.09 -1.25
N LEU A 89 19.01 -0.08 -2.11
CA LEU A 89 17.97 -0.04 -3.14
C LEU A 89 18.54 0.65 -4.38
N THR A 90 18.45 -0.01 -5.53
CA THR A 90 18.94 0.53 -6.81
C THR A 90 18.05 1.67 -7.30
N ALA A 91 18.63 2.60 -8.06
CA ALA A 91 17.87 3.65 -8.72
C ALA A 91 16.80 3.04 -9.66
N HIS A 92 15.55 3.50 -9.51
CA HIS A 92 14.41 3.09 -10.32
C HIS A 92 13.34 4.21 -10.32
N THR A 93 12.38 4.08 -11.23
CA THR A 93 11.10 4.80 -11.20
C THR A 93 10.04 3.83 -10.70
N GLU A 94 9.13 4.32 -9.87
CA GLU A 94 7.96 3.55 -9.40
C GLU A 94 7.04 3.12 -10.55
#